data_AF-A0A1E3PI25-F1
#
_entry.id   AF-A0A1E3PI25-F1
#
_cell.length_a   1.000
_cell.length_b   1.000
_cell.length_c   1.000
_cell.angle_alpha   90.00
_cell.angle_beta   90.00
_cell.angle_gamma   90.00
#
_symmetry.space_group_name_H-M   'P 1'
#
loop_
_entity.id
_entity.type
_entity.pdbx_description
1 polymer ?
#
loop_
_entity_poly.entity_id
_entity_poly.type
_entity_poly.pdbx_seq_one_letter_code
_entity_poly.pdbx_strand_id
1 'polypeptide(L)'
;MMNLIKQPNVNSTIIMRADILNDDSKDEPDLSKGHFTSTENKPEPRFVTADGLTLDRTIVRRIIPRNPQRDAIILQSCLIFKDEKVSNEENDSESVLVVYVPHIDSAEDCPYYLPPAKAVGILYAQGTLSVHYQLFDEEVAYSTGSANESEIKSYMHFAQRDSSERFIRIALHLLHTAYKHSNGVMKGYKKRVNHDLVVEKVAFQDRYVNLKQKYAKDLVASWAESTDPKKHVFEDLAIAAFLVELWGGMYKQKSDFKFVDLGCGNGLLVHVLMQEGFTGVGIDARARKSWLNYPEEVQKNLKEQVVIPAALLEDEDGKINGNTQFRTGSDTFITADDILADDSIGVCHYPKGETFIIGNHSDELTCWIPLLGYPFMVIPCCSHALTGARHRFPPTKNSTEPKSTYACLVDHVESIAKMVGWKTEKEMLRIPSTRNAAILGRTKAVESNEPFLTIAEVIEKEGGADGWLEKTLALRAKNPRDH
;
A
#
# COMPACT_ATOMS: atom_id res chain seq x y z
N MET A 1 10.48 -18.90 -13.75
CA MET A 1 9.03 -18.76 -13.46
C MET A 1 8.68 -18.57 -11.97
N MET A 2 9.63 -18.62 -11.02
CA MET A 2 9.33 -18.53 -9.58
C MET A 2 8.51 -17.31 -9.13
N ASN A 3 8.68 -16.15 -9.77
CA ASN A 3 7.88 -14.97 -9.44
C ASN A 3 6.37 -15.18 -9.63
N LEU A 4 5.95 -15.99 -10.62
CA LEU A 4 4.54 -16.30 -10.88
C LEU A 4 3.97 -17.27 -9.83
N ILE A 5 4.82 -18.13 -9.28
CA ILE A 5 4.47 -19.01 -8.15
C ILE A 5 4.31 -18.18 -6.86
N LYS A 6 5.19 -17.21 -6.62
CA LYS A 6 5.12 -16.37 -5.40
C LYS A 6 4.09 -15.24 -5.50
N GLN A 7 3.77 -14.77 -6.71
CA GLN A 7 2.89 -13.62 -6.94
C GLN A 7 1.80 -13.95 -8.00
N PRO A 8 0.85 -14.85 -7.70
CA PRO A 8 -0.22 -15.20 -8.65
C PRO A 8 -1.16 -14.06 -9.01
N ASN A 9 -1.17 -12.98 -8.23
CA ASN A 9 -1.89 -11.73 -8.55
C ASN A 9 -1.41 -11.07 -9.84
N VAL A 10 -0.27 -11.49 -10.39
CA VAL A 10 0.21 -11.09 -11.72
C VAL A 10 -0.64 -11.72 -12.83
N ASN A 11 -1.16 -12.94 -12.62
CA ASN A 11 -2.01 -13.66 -13.58
C ASN A 11 -3.50 -13.32 -13.42
N SER A 12 -3.92 -12.73 -12.29
CA SER A 12 -5.31 -12.38 -12.05
C SER A 12 -5.42 -11.22 -11.09
N THR A 13 -6.11 -10.16 -11.53
CA THR A 13 -6.39 -8.98 -10.70
C THR A 13 -7.33 -9.28 -9.54
N ILE A 14 -8.00 -10.44 -9.54
CA ILE A 14 -8.89 -10.89 -8.45
C ILE A 14 -8.09 -11.43 -7.27
N ILE A 15 -6.89 -11.96 -7.52
CA ILE A 15 -6.01 -12.48 -6.49
C ILE A 15 -5.31 -11.30 -5.80
N MET A 16 -5.33 -11.28 -4.46
CA MET A 16 -4.64 -10.28 -3.66
C MET A 16 -3.19 -10.68 -3.40
N ARG A 17 -2.98 -11.91 -2.90
CA ARG A 17 -1.67 -12.51 -2.64
C ARG A 17 -1.76 -14.03 -2.59
N ALA A 18 -0.62 -14.67 -2.42
CA ALA A 18 -0.54 -16.06 -1.98
C ALA A 18 0.45 -16.21 -0.84
N ASP A 19 0.09 -17.07 0.11
CA ASP A 19 0.91 -17.40 1.29
C ASP A 19 1.52 -18.79 1.06
N ILE A 20 2.84 -18.92 1.22
CA ILE A 20 3.52 -20.20 1.04
C ILE A 20 3.42 -21.00 2.34
N LEU A 21 2.76 -22.14 2.30
CA LEU A 21 2.53 -23.00 3.46
C LEU A 21 3.52 -24.17 3.54
N ASN A 22 3.97 -24.65 2.38
CA ASN A 22 4.98 -25.68 2.27
C ASN A 22 5.88 -25.41 1.06
N ASP A 23 7.16 -25.71 1.19
CA ASP A 23 8.17 -25.58 0.14
C ASP A 23 9.27 -26.60 0.45
N ASP A 24 9.40 -27.62 -0.39
CA ASP A 24 10.33 -28.74 -0.19
C ASP A 24 11.74 -28.46 -0.74
N SER A 25 12.10 -27.19 -0.93
CA SER A 25 13.39 -26.82 -1.50
C SER A 25 14.57 -27.45 -0.76
N LYS A 26 15.54 -27.94 -1.53
CA LYS A 26 16.80 -28.51 -1.01
C LYS A 26 17.74 -27.45 -0.42
N ASP A 27 17.52 -26.18 -0.74
CA ASP A 27 18.23 -25.05 -0.15
C ASP A 27 17.52 -24.58 1.12
N GLU A 28 18.27 -24.21 2.17
CA GLU A 28 17.71 -23.64 3.40
C GLU A 28 16.76 -22.48 3.06
N PRO A 29 15.58 -22.40 3.70
CA PRO A 29 14.65 -21.32 3.45
C PRO A 29 15.31 -19.98 3.78
N ASP A 30 15.37 -19.06 2.81
CA ASP A 30 15.70 -17.66 3.04
C ASP A 30 14.57 -17.04 3.91
N LEU A 31 14.74 -17.14 5.23
CA LEU A 31 13.83 -16.64 6.26
C LEU A 31 13.59 -15.12 6.16
N SER A 32 14.33 -14.40 5.32
CA SER A 32 14.16 -12.95 5.12
C SER A 32 13.01 -12.57 4.18
N LYS A 33 12.36 -13.53 3.48
CA LYS A 33 11.40 -13.22 2.39
C LYS A 33 10.09 -14.00 2.38
N GLY A 34 9.74 -14.68 3.47
CA GLY A 34 8.45 -15.35 3.60
C GLY A 34 8.13 -15.67 5.04
N HIS A 35 6.94 -15.28 5.49
CA HIS A 35 6.39 -15.80 6.74
C HIS A 35 6.01 -17.26 6.55
N PHE A 36 6.84 -18.16 7.09
CA PHE A 36 6.41 -19.51 7.41
C PHE A 36 5.50 -19.42 8.63
N THR A 37 4.19 -19.66 8.48
CA THR A 37 3.31 -19.83 9.64
C THR A 37 3.62 -21.18 10.27
N SER A 38 4.50 -21.19 11.26
CA SER A 38 4.92 -22.37 12.01
C SER A 38 3.89 -22.73 13.08
N THR A 39 2.65 -23.04 12.69
CA THR A 39 1.66 -23.69 13.56
C THR A 39 0.61 -24.38 12.69
N GLU A 40 0.38 -25.67 12.98
CA GLU A 40 -0.66 -26.57 12.44
C GLU A 40 -0.38 -27.28 11.11
N ASN A 41 -0.86 -28.54 11.01
CA ASN A 41 -0.69 -29.51 9.93
C ASN A 41 -0.42 -28.87 8.56
N LYS A 42 0.81 -29.00 8.05
CA LYS A 42 1.16 -28.56 6.70
C LYS A 42 0.25 -29.30 5.72
N PRO A 43 -0.49 -28.59 4.85
CA PRO A 43 -1.38 -29.25 3.91
C PRO A 43 -0.59 -30.15 2.97
N GLU A 44 -1.08 -31.37 2.79
CA GLU A 44 -0.47 -32.37 1.90
C GLU A 44 -0.53 -31.90 0.44
N PRO A 45 0.57 -31.99 -0.32
CA PRO A 45 0.56 -31.63 -1.73
C PRO A 45 -0.30 -32.59 -2.55
N ARG A 46 -1.11 -32.04 -3.46
CA ARG A 46 -1.66 -32.79 -4.59
C ARG A 46 -0.63 -32.90 -5.70
N PHE A 47 -0.46 -34.11 -6.23
CA PHE A 47 0.53 -34.44 -7.27
C PHE A 47 -0.14 -34.76 -8.61
N VAL A 48 0.59 -34.52 -9.69
CA VAL A 48 0.31 -35.05 -11.03
C VAL A 48 1.58 -35.66 -11.59
N THR A 49 1.45 -36.53 -12.60
CA THR A 49 2.59 -37.08 -13.33
C THR A 49 2.88 -36.26 -14.58
N ALA A 50 4.15 -36.21 -14.99
CA ALA A 50 4.58 -35.59 -16.24
C ALA A 50 5.56 -36.55 -16.92
N ASP A 51 5.13 -37.14 -18.04
CA ASP A 51 5.94 -38.12 -18.75
C ASP A 51 7.24 -37.49 -19.27
N GLY A 52 8.37 -38.16 -19.04
CA GLY A 52 9.68 -37.69 -19.47
C GLY A 52 10.29 -36.55 -18.65
N LEU A 53 9.65 -36.11 -17.56
CA LEU A 53 10.17 -35.09 -16.66
C LEU A 53 10.21 -35.58 -15.21
N THR A 54 11.17 -35.09 -14.43
CA THR A 54 11.29 -35.39 -13.00
C THR A 54 10.82 -34.21 -12.15
N LEU A 55 10.13 -34.52 -11.05
CA LEU A 55 9.70 -33.54 -10.07
C LEU A 55 10.93 -33.00 -9.32
N ASP A 56 11.20 -31.71 -9.46
CA ASP A 56 12.34 -31.00 -8.87
C ASP A 56 11.97 -30.30 -7.55
N ARG A 57 10.77 -29.72 -7.48
CA ARG A 57 10.29 -28.94 -6.32
C ARG A 57 8.76 -28.91 -6.22
N THR A 58 8.27 -28.96 -4.99
CA THR A 58 6.86 -28.90 -4.59
C THR A 58 6.64 -27.71 -3.66
N ILE A 59 5.69 -26.85 -4.02
CA ILE A 59 5.28 -25.72 -3.19
C ILE A 59 3.78 -25.80 -2.98
N VAL A 60 3.31 -25.72 -1.74
CA VAL A 60 1.88 -25.57 -1.43
C VAL A 60 1.63 -24.14 -1.00
N ARG A 61 0.70 -23.47 -1.67
CA ARG A 61 0.31 -22.08 -1.39
C ARG A 61 -1.17 -21.95 -1.09
N ARG A 62 -1.52 -20.97 -0.24
CA ARG A 62 -2.88 -20.49 -0.04
C ARG A 62 -3.11 -19.26 -0.91
N ILE A 63 -4.08 -19.31 -1.81
CA ILE A 63 -4.46 -18.15 -2.64
C ILE A 63 -5.52 -17.35 -1.91
N ILE A 64 -5.25 -16.06 -1.71
CA ILE A 64 -6.17 -15.14 -1.05
C ILE A 64 -6.71 -14.14 -2.08
N PRO A 65 -8.03 -14.13 -2.35
CA PRO A 65 -8.64 -13.17 -3.26
C PRO A 65 -8.81 -11.80 -2.60
N ARG A 66 -8.96 -10.75 -3.42
CA ARG A 66 -9.21 -9.37 -2.97
C ARG A 66 -10.57 -9.18 -2.30
N ASN A 67 -11.52 -10.07 -2.62
CA ASN A 67 -12.83 -10.10 -1.99
C ASN A 67 -13.20 -11.55 -1.60
N PRO A 68 -12.84 -11.97 -0.37
CA PRO A 68 -13.15 -13.30 0.14
C PRO A 68 -14.65 -13.63 0.24
N GLN A 69 -15.54 -12.63 0.20
CA GLN A 69 -16.99 -12.86 0.19
C GLN A 69 -17.53 -13.28 -1.18
N ARG A 70 -16.79 -12.96 -2.25
CA ARG A 70 -17.19 -13.30 -3.63
C ARG A 70 -16.42 -14.50 -4.18
N ASP A 71 -15.16 -14.60 -3.82
CA ASP A 71 -14.24 -15.60 -4.33
C ASP A 71 -13.64 -16.35 -3.15
N ALA A 72 -13.66 -17.69 -3.17
CA ALA A 72 -13.16 -18.50 -2.06
C ALA A 72 -11.64 -18.47 -1.95
N ILE A 73 -11.12 -18.64 -0.72
CA ILE A 73 -9.71 -18.94 -0.46
C ILE A 73 -9.47 -20.40 -0.80
N ILE A 74 -8.40 -20.70 -1.56
CA ILE A 74 -8.06 -22.08 -1.91
C ILE A 74 -6.62 -22.42 -1.56
N LEU A 75 -6.35 -23.71 -1.41
CA LEU A 75 -5.00 -24.25 -1.47
C LEU A 75 -4.66 -24.66 -2.90
N GLN A 76 -3.37 -24.56 -3.25
CA GLN A 76 -2.88 -24.97 -4.55
C GLN A 76 -1.45 -25.51 -4.45
N SER A 77 -1.23 -26.70 -5.00
CA SER A 77 0.12 -27.21 -5.23
C SER A 77 0.71 -26.57 -6.48
N CYS A 78 1.98 -26.18 -6.42
CA CYS A 78 2.79 -25.75 -7.54
C CYS A 78 3.95 -26.75 -7.67
N LEU A 79 3.90 -27.58 -8.69
CA LEU A 79 4.88 -28.62 -8.98
C LEU A 79 5.82 -28.11 -10.06
N ILE A 80 7.12 -28.22 -9.84
CA ILE A 80 8.14 -27.83 -10.81
C ILE A 80 8.82 -29.10 -11.28
N PHE A 81 8.71 -29.40 -12.57
CA PHE A 81 9.37 -30.51 -13.22
C PHE A 81 10.47 -30.01 -14.15
N LYS A 82 11.53 -30.80 -14.28
CA LYS A 82 12.67 -30.57 -15.18
C LYS A 82 13.05 -31.85 -15.90
N ASP A 83 13.84 -31.72 -16.95
CA ASP A 83 14.46 -32.89 -17.60
C ASP A 83 15.21 -33.75 -16.58
N GLU A 84 15.19 -35.06 -16.80
CA GLU A 84 16.09 -35.96 -16.08
C GLU A 84 17.53 -35.52 -16.36
N LYS A 85 18.31 -35.25 -15.31
CA LYS A 85 19.73 -34.93 -15.45
C LYS A 85 20.46 -36.14 -16.02
N VAL A 86 20.54 -36.25 -17.33
CA VAL A 86 21.44 -37.18 -18.01
C VAL A 86 22.82 -36.55 -17.97
N SER A 87 23.72 -37.16 -17.21
CA SER A 87 25.11 -36.72 -17.09
C SER A 87 25.81 -36.67 -18.45
N ASN A 88 26.39 -35.50 -18.78
CA ASN A 88 27.51 -35.26 -19.73
C ASN A 88 27.23 -34.78 -21.16
N GLU A 89 26.21 -33.96 -21.45
CA GLU A 89 26.20 -33.19 -22.71
C GLU A 89 25.96 -31.69 -22.49
N GLU A 90 26.88 -30.86 -23.01
CA GLU A 90 26.91 -29.39 -22.87
C GLU A 90 25.85 -28.65 -23.70
N ASN A 91 24.87 -29.34 -24.30
CA ASN A 91 23.84 -28.79 -25.18
C ASN A 91 22.41 -29.13 -24.73
N ASP A 92 22.16 -29.03 -23.43
CA ASP A 92 20.87 -29.44 -22.87
C ASP A 92 19.79 -28.38 -23.18
N SER A 93 18.78 -28.78 -23.97
CA SER A 93 17.58 -27.98 -24.17
C SER A 93 16.72 -28.04 -22.90
N GLU A 94 17.04 -27.21 -21.90
CA GLU A 94 16.39 -27.24 -20.58
C GLU A 94 14.86 -27.06 -20.68
N SER A 95 14.13 -28.15 -20.44
CA SER A 95 12.68 -28.15 -20.33
C SER A 95 12.26 -27.93 -18.88
N VAL A 96 11.31 -27.00 -18.67
CA VAL A 96 10.76 -26.70 -17.36
C VAL A 96 9.25 -26.66 -17.45
N LEU A 97 8.58 -27.53 -16.70
CA LEU A 97 7.13 -27.56 -16.55
C LEU A 97 6.74 -27.10 -15.15
N VAL A 98 5.91 -26.07 -15.06
CA VAL A 98 5.28 -25.65 -13.81
C VAL A 98 3.81 -26.03 -13.84
N VAL A 99 3.37 -26.92 -12.95
CA VAL A 99 1.97 -27.34 -12.84
C VAL A 99 1.32 -26.73 -11.60
N TYR A 100 0.20 -26.05 -11.80
CA TYR A 100 -0.68 -25.54 -10.75
C TYR A 100 -1.86 -26.49 -10.56
N VAL A 101 -1.94 -27.12 -9.39
CA VAL A 101 -3.00 -28.09 -9.03
C VAL A 101 -3.85 -27.48 -7.91
N PRO A 102 -5.01 -26.88 -8.20
CA PRO A 102 -5.92 -26.41 -7.15
C PRO A 102 -6.41 -27.57 -6.30
N HIS A 103 -6.56 -27.35 -5.00
CA HIS A 103 -7.10 -28.35 -4.07
C HIS A 103 -8.63 -28.29 -4.10
N ILE A 104 -9.18 -28.64 -5.27
CA ILE A 104 -10.60 -28.60 -5.60
C ILE A 104 -10.94 -29.91 -6.31
N ASP A 105 -12.13 -30.46 -6.03
CA ASP A 105 -12.53 -31.79 -6.49
C ASP A 105 -13.50 -31.75 -7.69
N SER A 106 -14.25 -30.66 -7.88
CA SER A 106 -15.19 -30.48 -9.00
C SER A 106 -14.96 -29.16 -9.76
N ALA A 107 -15.50 -29.07 -10.99
CA ALA A 107 -15.43 -27.84 -11.77
C ALA A 107 -16.32 -26.71 -11.21
N GLU A 108 -17.41 -27.06 -10.52
CA GLU A 108 -18.37 -26.11 -9.93
C GLU A 108 -17.77 -25.34 -8.74
N ASP A 109 -16.84 -25.98 -8.03
CA ASP A 109 -16.14 -25.40 -6.89
C ASP A 109 -15.00 -24.44 -7.29
N CYS A 110 -14.68 -24.33 -8.59
CA CYS A 110 -13.62 -23.46 -9.07
C CYS A 110 -13.98 -21.97 -8.91
N PRO A 111 -13.20 -21.19 -8.14
CA PRO A 111 -13.37 -19.74 -8.07
C PRO A 111 -13.21 -19.09 -9.44
N TYR A 112 -13.81 -17.92 -9.63
CA TYR A 112 -13.80 -17.22 -10.92
C TYR A 112 -12.38 -16.91 -11.44
N TYR A 113 -11.41 -16.76 -10.54
CA TYR A 113 -10.02 -16.48 -10.87
C TYR A 113 -9.20 -17.69 -11.35
N LEU A 114 -9.79 -18.89 -11.38
CA LEU A 114 -9.19 -20.10 -11.93
C LEU A 114 -9.92 -20.58 -13.19
N PRO A 115 -9.21 -21.24 -14.13
CA PRO A 115 -9.87 -22.05 -15.14
C PRO A 115 -10.51 -23.29 -14.47
N PRO A 116 -11.68 -23.77 -14.94
CA PRO A 116 -12.27 -25.03 -14.49
C PRO A 116 -11.46 -26.25 -14.96
N ALA A 117 -10.30 -26.48 -14.34
CA ALA A 117 -9.38 -27.55 -14.67
C ALA A 117 -8.80 -28.18 -13.39
N LYS A 118 -8.64 -29.51 -13.38
CA LYS A 118 -7.95 -30.26 -12.32
C LYS A 118 -6.50 -29.80 -12.16
N ALA A 119 -5.83 -29.45 -13.26
CA ALA A 119 -4.48 -28.90 -13.24
C ALA A 119 -4.18 -28.01 -14.47
N VAL A 120 -3.27 -27.05 -14.28
CA VAL A 120 -2.77 -26.17 -15.35
C VAL A 120 -1.25 -26.22 -15.39
N GLY A 121 -0.69 -26.73 -16.49
CA GLY A 121 0.75 -26.76 -16.76
C GLY A 121 1.21 -25.61 -17.65
N ILE A 122 2.34 -24.99 -17.33
CA ILE A 122 3.08 -24.09 -18.22
C ILE A 122 4.43 -24.74 -18.51
N LEU A 123 4.63 -25.19 -19.74
CA LEU A 123 5.85 -25.84 -20.21
C LEU A 123 6.67 -24.87 -21.06
N TYR A 124 7.93 -24.69 -20.69
CA TYR A 124 8.95 -24.17 -21.59
C TYR A 124 9.84 -25.33 -22.04
N ALA A 125 9.90 -25.60 -23.34
CA ALA A 125 10.75 -26.64 -23.92
C ALA A 125 11.18 -26.22 -25.33
N GLN A 126 12.46 -26.41 -25.67
CA GLN A 126 13.00 -26.15 -27.01
C GLN A 126 12.65 -24.74 -27.55
N GLY A 127 12.76 -23.72 -26.69
CA GLY A 127 12.45 -22.33 -27.06
C GLY A 127 10.94 -22.01 -27.18
N THR A 128 10.07 -22.99 -26.95
CA THR A 128 8.61 -22.84 -27.05
C THR A 128 7.96 -22.82 -25.68
N LEU A 129 7.05 -21.87 -25.46
CA LEU A 129 6.22 -21.80 -24.27
C LEU A 129 4.81 -22.29 -24.60
N SER A 130 4.28 -23.25 -23.83
CA SER A 130 2.96 -23.85 -24.02
C SER A 130 2.19 -23.95 -22.70
N VAL A 131 0.85 -23.94 -22.78
CA VAL A 131 -0.07 -24.15 -21.65
C VAL A 131 -0.85 -25.43 -21.89
N HIS A 132 -0.97 -26.23 -20.85
CA HIS A 132 -1.62 -27.53 -20.85
C HIS A 132 -2.68 -27.55 -19.75
N TYR A 133 -3.86 -28.10 -20.03
CA TYR A 133 -4.90 -28.29 -19.03
C TYR A 133 -5.20 -29.77 -18.85
N GLN A 134 -5.38 -30.17 -17.60
CA GLN A 134 -6.03 -31.42 -17.22
C GLN A 134 -7.43 -31.06 -16.73
N LEU A 135 -8.47 -31.49 -17.44
CA LEU A 135 -9.86 -31.14 -17.12
C LEU A 135 -10.47 -32.08 -16.08
N PHE A 136 -11.57 -31.65 -15.47
CA PHE A 136 -12.41 -32.53 -14.65
C PHE A 136 -13.15 -33.54 -15.53
N ASP A 137 -13.47 -34.72 -15.00
CA ASP A 137 -14.09 -35.80 -15.79
C ASP A 137 -15.50 -35.38 -16.27
N GLU A 138 -16.20 -34.58 -15.48
CA GLU A 138 -17.49 -33.96 -15.80
C GLU A 138 -17.41 -32.95 -16.94
N GLU A 139 -16.34 -32.14 -16.98
CA GLU A 139 -16.08 -31.19 -18.08
C GLU A 139 -15.76 -31.91 -19.38
N VAL A 140 -15.07 -33.05 -19.29
CA VAL A 140 -14.85 -33.93 -20.44
C VAL A 140 -16.19 -34.45 -20.96
N ALA A 141 -17.06 -34.97 -20.08
CA ALA A 141 -18.39 -35.48 -20.45
C ALA A 141 -19.34 -34.40 -21.03
N TYR A 142 -19.33 -33.17 -20.48
CA TYR A 142 -20.16 -32.06 -20.96
C TYR A 142 -19.71 -31.59 -22.36
N SER A 143 -18.40 -31.58 -22.62
CA SER A 143 -17.85 -31.21 -23.94
C SER A 143 -18.12 -32.25 -25.03
N THR A 144 -18.46 -33.49 -24.66
CA THR A 144 -18.77 -34.59 -25.59
C THR A 144 -20.25 -34.95 -25.66
N GLY A 145 -21.12 -34.33 -24.85
CA GLY A 145 -22.57 -34.51 -24.90
C GLY A 145 -23.06 -35.94 -24.60
N SER A 146 -22.28 -36.77 -23.90
CA SER A 146 -22.63 -38.18 -23.67
C SER A 146 -21.99 -38.76 -22.41
N ALA A 147 -22.73 -39.62 -21.71
CA ALA A 147 -22.34 -40.31 -20.47
C ALA A 147 -21.61 -41.65 -20.71
N ASN A 148 -21.29 -41.99 -21.96
CA ASN A 148 -20.62 -43.26 -22.31
C ASN A 148 -19.11 -43.07 -22.52
N GLU A 149 -18.31 -43.93 -21.87
CA GLU A 149 -16.84 -43.98 -21.93
C GLU A 149 -16.24 -44.04 -23.35
N SER A 150 -16.97 -44.55 -24.34
CA SER A 150 -16.51 -44.68 -25.73
C SER A 150 -16.56 -43.37 -26.54
N GLU A 151 -17.39 -42.39 -26.13
CA GLU A 151 -17.58 -41.10 -26.85
C GLU A 151 -16.80 -39.93 -26.23
N ILE A 152 -16.24 -40.12 -25.03
CA ILE A 152 -15.24 -39.23 -24.39
C ILE A 152 -14.06 -38.90 -25.34
N LYS A 153 -13.84 -39.72 -26.37
CA LYS A 153 -12.81 -39.55 -27.41
C LYS A 153 -13.09 -38.42 -28.42
N SER A 154 -14.25 -37.76 -28.40
CA SER A 154 -14.52 -36.57 -29.22
C SER A 154 -14.10 -35.26 -28.52
N TYR A 155 -13.00 -35.28 -27.78
CA TYR A 155 -12.44 -34.05 -27.20
C TYR A 155 -11.93 -33.14 -28.32
N MET A 156 -12.59 -32.00 -28.52
CA MET A 156 -12.13 -30.98 -29.46
C MET A 156 -10.80 -30.40 -28.96
N HIS A 157 -9.74 -30.61 -29.73
CA HIS A 157 -8.39 -30.19 -29.34
C HIS A 157 -8.35 -28.67 -29.14
N PHE A 158 -7.46 -28.19 -28.25
CA PHE A 158 -7.34 -26.76 -27.93
C PHE A 158 -7.21 -25.86 -29.16
N ALA A 159 -6.50 -26.34 -30.20
CA ALA A 159 -6.30 -25.62 -31.46
C ALA A 159 -7.57 -25.54 -32.35
N GLN A 160 -8.61 -26.31 -32.04
CA GLN A 160 -9.86 -26.36 -32.80
C GLN A 160 -10.99 -25.56 -32.13
N ARG A 161 -10.78 -25.13 -30.88
CA ARG A 161 -11.73 -24.33 -30.10
C ARG A 161 -11.72 -22.86 -30.52
N ASP A 162 -12.85 -22.19 -30.31
CA ASP A 162 -12.96 -20.77 -30.68
C ASP A 162 -12.11 -19.91 -29.74
N SER A 163 -11.38 -18.94 -30.31
CA SER A 163 -10.48 -18.06 -29.55
C SER A 163 -11.21 -17.18 -28.51
N SER A 164 -12.52 -16.98 -28.67
CA SER A 164 -13.40 -16.28 -27.73
C SER A 164 -13.89 -17.17 -26.58
N GLU A 165 -13.57 -18.46 -26.54
CA GLU A 165 -13.86 -19.29 -25.38
C GLU A 165 -13.05 -18.82 -24.16
N ARG A 166 -13.70 -18.82 -22.98
CA ARG A 166 -13.06 -18.37 -21.72
C ARG A 166 -11.77 -19.14 -21.44
N PHE A 167 -11.75 -20.46 -21.68
CA PHE A 167 -10.58 -21.31 -21.48
C PHE A 167 -9.38 -20.91 -22.34
N ILE A 168 -9.62 -20.58 -23.62
CA ILE A 168 -8.57 -20.14 -24.55
C ILE A 168 -8.04 -18.77 -24.15
N ARG A 169 -8.92 -17.83 -23.78
CA ARG A 169 -8.50 -16.51 -23.28
C ARG A 169 -7.64 -16.61 -22.02
N ILE A 170 -7.99 -17.51 -21.08
CA ILE A 170 -7.19 -17.74 -19.87
C ILE A 170 -5.83 -18.33 -20.25
N ALA A 171 -5.78 -19.32 -21.14
CA ALA A 171 -4.53 -19.96 -21.57
C ALA A 171 -3.59 -18.94 -22.22
N LEU A 172 -4.12 -18.11 -23.13
CA LEU A 172 -3.37 -17.04 -23.80
C LEU A 172 -2.86 -15.99 -22.79
N HIS A 173 -3.67 -15.64 -21.80
CA HIS A 173 -3.25 -14.71 -20.74
C HIS A 173 -2.11 -15.28 -19.88
N LEU A 174 -2.19 -16.56 -19.51
CA LEU A 174 -1.12 -17.25 -18.77
C LEU A 174 0.17 -17.31 -19.58
N LEU A 175 0.10 -17.66 -20.87
CA LEU A 175 1.24 -17.65 -21.79
C LEU A 175 1.88 -16.27 -21.89
N HIS A 176 1.08 -15.24 -22.18
CA HIS A 176 1.58 -13.89 -22.33
C HIS A 176 2.25 -13.40 -21.03
N THR A 177 1.64 -13.67 -19.88
CA THR A 177 2.18 -13.27 -18.59
C THR A 177 3.49 -14.02 -18.29
N ALA A 178 3.53 -15.33 -18.52
CA ALA A 178 4.73 -16.13 -18.34
C ALA A 178 5.89 -15.69 -19.25
N TYR A 179 5.61 -15.45 -20.53
CA TYR A 179 6.59 -14.91 -21.48
C TYR A 179 7.08 -13.53 -21.06
N LYS A 180 6.17 -12.57 -20.80
CA LYS A 180 6.50 -11.19 -20.45
C LYS A 180 7.40 -11.12 -19.20
N HIS A 181 7.04 -11.86 -18.15
CA HIS A 181 7.79 -11.85 -16.90
C HIS A 181 9.14 -12.56 -17.01
N SER A 182 9.19 -13.71 -17.70
CA SER A 182 10.45 -14.44 -17.89
C SER A 182 11.42 -13.68 -18.79
N ASN A 183 10.93 -13.13 -19.91
CA ASN A 183 11.72 -12.29 -20.81
C ASN A 183 12.17 -10.99 -20.15
N GLY A 184 11.31 -10.38 -19.32
CA GLY A 184 11.69 -9.21 -18.52
C GLY A 184 12.87 -9.50 -17.60
N VAL A 185 12.82 -10.60 -16.84
CA VAL A 185 13.94 -11.02 -15.97
C VAL A 185 15.19 -11.32 -16.79
N MET A 186 15.06 -12.04 -17.90
CA MET A 186 16.19 -12.33 -18.81
C MET A 186 16.86 -11.05 -19.35
N LYS A 187 16.07 -10.02 -19.64
CA LYS A 187 16.55 -8.69 -20.07
C LYS A 187 17.04 -7.80 -18.92
N GLY A 188 17.13 -8.33 -17.69
CA GLY A 188 17.62 -7.58 -16.53
C GLY A 188 16.61 -6.60 -15.93
N TYR A 189 15.29 -6.87 -16.05
CA TYR A 189 14.26 -6.06 -15.40
C TYR A 189 14.53 -5.93 -13.90
N LYS A 190 14.66 -4.68 -13.43
CA LYS A 190 14.73 -4.34 -12.01
C LYS A 190 13.44 -3.66 -11.58
N LYS A 191 12.84 -4.18 -10.51
CA LYS A 191 11.67 -3.56 -9.90
C LYS A 191 12.08 -2.19 -9.33
N ARG A 192 11.42 -1.12 -9.77
CA ARG A 192 11.73 0.26 -9.36
C ARG A 192 11.06 0.68 -8.05
N VAL A 193 9.89 0.09 -7.77
CA VAL A 193 9.08 0.39 -6.59
C VAL A 193 9.10 -0.80 -5.66
N ASN A 194 9.61 -0.58 -4.46
CA ASN A 194 9.54 -1.55 -3.38
C ASN A 194 8.43 -1.12 -2.43
N HIS A 195 7.56 -2.07 -2.12
CA HIS A 195 6.48 -1.93 -1.15
C HIS A 195 6.85 -2.77 0.05
N ASP A 196 6.15 -2.54 1.15
CA ASP A 196 6.19 -3.38 2.34
C ASP A 196 7.59 -3.32 3.00
N LEU A 197 8.17 -2.12 3.06
CA LEU A 197 9.50 -1.86 3.64
C LEU A 197 9.42 -1.51 5.13
N VAL A 198 8.31 -0.92 5.56
CA VAL A 198 8.10 -0.47 6.94
C VAL A 198 7.09 -1.35 7.65
N VAL A 199 6.01 -1.71 6.96
CA VAL A 199 4.98 -2.63 7.46
C VAL A 199 4.95 -3.85 6.56
N GLU A 200 4.97 -5.03 7.18
CA GLU A 200 4.94 -6.31 6.48
C GLU A 200 3.67 -6.48 5.62
N LYS A 201 3.86 -7.02 4.41
CA LYS A 201 2.80 -7.15 3.40
C LYS A 201 1.57 -7.89 3.92
N VAL A 202 1.81 -8.99 4.63
CA VAL A 202 0.76 -9.90 5.12
C VAL A 202 -0.08 -9.20 6.18
N ALA A 203 0.58 -8.65 7.21
CA ALA A 203 -0.05 -7.91 8.29
C ALA A 203 -0.92 -6.74 7.76
N PHE A 204 -0.35 -5.92 6.87
CA PHE A 204 -1.07 -4.83 6.22
C PHE A 204 -2.31 -5.32 5.46
N GLN A 205 -2.16 -6.33 4.61
CA GLN A 205 -3.26 -6.80 3.76
C GLN A 205 -4.37 -7.48 4.59
N ASP A 206 -4.03 -8.19 5.66
CA ASP A 206 -5.00 -8.82 6.55
C ASP A 206 -5.79 -7.76 7.32
N ARG A 207 -5.10 -6.76 7.88
CA ARG A 207 -5.74 -5.59 8.49
C ARG A 207 -6.65 -4.88 7.52
N TYR A 208 -6.18 -4.61 6.31
CA TYR A 208 -6.97 -3.91 5.29
C TYR A 208 -8.23 -4.68 4.88
N VAL A 209 -8.15 -6.01 4.71
CA VAL A 209 -9.33 -6.85 4.45
C VAL A 209 -10.32 -6.80 5.60
N ASN A 210 -9.84 -6.88 6.85
CA ASN A 210 -10.69 -6.79 8.04
C ASN A 210 -11.42 -5.43 8.11
N LEU A 211 -10.69 -4.32 7.94
CA LEU A 211 -11.27 -2.98 7.95
C LEU A 211 -12.29 -2.80 6.80
N LYS A 212 -12.00 -3.34 5.61
CA LYS A 212 -12.97 -3.33 4.49
C LYS A 212 -14.25 -4.08 4.82
N GLN A 213 -14.14 -5.27 5.42
CA GLN A 213 -15.30 -6.06 5.80
C GLN A 213 -16.15 -5.35 6.86
N LYS A 214 -15.49 -4.69 7.81
CA LYS A 214 -16.15 -4.00 8.93
C LYS A 214 -16.83 -2.69 8.51
N TYR A 215 -16.20 -1.91 7.64
CA TYR A 215 -16.61 -0.51 7.43
C TYR A 215 -17.05 -0.18 6.00
N ALA A 216 -16.52 -0.83 4.97
CA ALA A 216 -16.61 -0.30 3.61
C ALA A 216 -18.05 -0.20 3.08
N LYS A 217 -18.93 -1.15 3.42
CA LYS A 217 -20.31 -1.15 2.95
C LYS A 217 -21.06 0.09 3.43
N ASP A 218 -20.99 0.36 4.73
CA ASP A 218 -21.76 1.44 5.35
C ASP A 218 -21.17 2.79 4.98
N LEU A 219 -19.84 2.94 5.03
CA LEU A 219 -19.15 4.18 4.65
C LEU A 219 -19.39 4.60 3.20
N VAL A 220 -19.42 3.65 2.26
CA VAL A 220 -19.73 3.94 0.85
C VAL A 220 -21.19 4.35 0.69
N ALA A 221 -22.11 3.72 1.43
CA ALA A 221 -23.54 4.01 1.36
C ALA A 221 -23.89 5.37 1.99
N SER A 222 -23.19 5.78 3.06
CA SER A 222 -23.41 7.03 3.79
C SER A 222 -22.49 8.17 3.36
N TRP A 223 -21.86 8.07 2.20
CA TRP A 223 -20.88 9.07 1.72
C TRP A 223 -21.56 10.41 1.42
N ALA A 224 -21.03 11.49 2.00
CA ALA A 224 -21.63 12.83 1.91
C ALA A 224 -20.85 13.83 1.04
N GLU A 225 -19.65 13.48 0.58
CA GLU A 225 -18.84 14.35 -0.28
C GLU A 225 -19.16 14.13 -1.77
N SER A 226 -18.79 15.08 -2.64
CA SER A 226 -19.00 14.91 -4.09
C SER A 226 -17.98 14.01 -4.78
N THR A 227 -16.90 13.65 -4.09
CA THR A 227 -15.89 12.72 -4.57
C THR A 227 -16.38 11.27 -4.64
N ASP A 228 -15.70 10.42 -5.42
CA ASP A 228 -16.04 9.00 -5.56
C ASP A 228 -15.78 8.24 -4.23
N PRO A 229 -16.82 7.71 -3.55
CA PRO A 229 -16.64 6.96 -2.30
C PRO A 229 -15.76 5.73 -2.48
N LYS A 230 -15.81 5.06 -3.63
CA LYS A 230 -14.98 3.87 -3.87
C LYS A 230 -13.51 4.23 -3.98
N LYS A 231 -13.16 5.46 -4.31
CA LYS A 231 -11.76 5.88 -4.26
C LYS A 231 -11.34 6.21 -2.83
N HIS A 232 -12.07 7.12 -2.19
CA HIS A 232 -11.66 7.70 -0.91
C HIS A 232 -11.83 6.75 0.29
N VAL A 233 -12.92 5.98 0.34
CA VAL A 233 -13.12 5.01 1.44
C VAL A 233 -12.03 3.94 1.43
N PHE A 234 -11.72 3.36 0.26
CA PHE A 234 -10.69 2.32 0.19
C PHE A 234 -9.27 2.87 0.36
N GLU A 235 -9.02 4.14 0.01
CA GLU A 235 -7.77 4.83 0.29
C GLU A 235 -7.56 5.02 1.80
N ASP A 236 -8.54 5.61 2.51
CA ASP A 236 -8.41 5.85 3.95
C ASP A 236 -8.42 4.56 4.77
N LEU A 237 -9.17 3.53 4.37
CA LEU A 237 -9.10 2.21 5.01
C LEU A 237 -7.73 1.55 4.85
N ALA A 238 -7.05 1.77 3.73
CA ALA A 238 -5.69 1.27 3.53
C ALA A 238 -4.68 2.08 4.35
N ILE A 239 -4.83 3.41 4.44
CA ILE A 239 -3.97 4.24 5.30
C ILE A 239 -4.17 3.87 6.77
N ALA A 240 -5.41 3.68 7.21
CA ALA A 240 -5.73 3.20 8.56
C ALA A 240 -5.08 1.83 8.82
N ALA A 241 -5.19 0.89 7.88
CA ALA A 241 -4.54 -0.42 8.03
C ALA A 241 -3.03 -0.32 8.22
N PHE A 242 -2.37 0.55 7.43
CA PHE A 242 -0.94 0.79 7.56
C PHE A 242 -0.58 1.39 8.92
N LEU A 243 -1.30 2.42 9.37
CA LEU A 243 -1.06 3.08 10.65
C LEU A 243 -1.27 2.14 11.85
N VAL A 244 -2.32 1.32 11.83
CA VAL A 244 -2.59 0.35 12.91
C VAL A 244 -1.43 -0.63 13.07
N GLU A 245 -0.93 -1.19 11.96
CA GLU A 245 0.19 -2.14 11.99
C GLU A 245 1.52 -1.44 12.31
N LEU A 246 1.74 -0.22 11.81
CA LEU A 246 2.89 0.61 12.15
C LEU A 246 2.95 0.85 13.66
N TRP A 247 1.83 1.28 14.26
CA TRP A 247 1.75 1.61 15.67
C TRP A 247 1.83 0.37 16.56
N GLY A 248 1.33 -0.79 16.10
CA GLY A 248 1.52 -2.07 16.79
C GLY A 248 3.00 -2.44 16.98
N GLY A 249 3.88 -1.96 16.11
CA GLY A 249 5.34 -2.08 16.26
C GLY A 249 6.02 -0.94 17.03
N MET A 250 5.31 0.15 17.33
CA MET A 250 5.85 1.34 18.00
C MET A 250 5.45 1.46 19.47
N TYR A 251 4.21 1.10 19.79
CA TYR A 251 3.59 1.34 21.10
C TYR A 251 3.08 0.02 21.69
N LYS A 252 3.16 -0.13 23.01
CA LYS A 252 2.72 -1.38 23.67
C LYS A 252 1.20 -1.45 23.75
N GLN A 253 0.56 -0.30 23.98
CA GLN A 253 -0.88 -0.15 24.10
C GLN A 253 -1.36 1.05 23.29
N LYS A 254 -2.61 0.99 22.82
CA LYS A 254 -3.24 2.08 22.05
C LYS A 254 -3.39 3.37 22.86
N SER A 255 -3.39 3.27 24.20
CA SER A 255 -3.46 4.40 25.13
C SER A 255 -2.11 5.06 25.40
N ASP A 256 -0.99 4.48 24.96
CA ASP A 256 0.35 5.03 25.19
C ASP A 256 0.60 6.32 24.41
N PHE A 257 -0.24 6.62 23.42
CA PHE A 257 -0.15 7.81 22.60
C PHE A 257 -1.53 8.26 22.11
N LYS A 258 -1.58 9.48 21.57
CA LYS A 258 -2.71 10.01 20.82
C LYS A 258 -2.26 10.43 19.43
N PHE A 259 -3.11 10.22 18.43
CA PHE A 259 -2.82 10.71 17.09
C PHE A 259 -3.44 12.10 16.85
N VAL A 260 -2.80 12.88 15.99
CA VAL A 260 -3.34 14.15 15.49
C VAL A 260 -3.25 14.11 13.97
N ASP A 261 -4.38 14.12 13.28
CA ASP A 261 -4.44 14.17 11.82
C ASP A 261 -4.62 15.62 11.36
N LEU A 262 -3.58 16.18 10.76
CA LEU A 262 -3.52 17.57 10.32
C LEU A 262 -3.89 17.67 8.84
N GLY A 263 -4.95 18.41 8.55
CA GLY A 263 -5.60 18.40 7.24
C GLY A 263 -6.47 17.16 7.04
N CYS A 264 -7.24 16.78 8.07
CA CYS A 264 -7.99 15.53 8.10
C CYS A 264 -9.17 15.45 7.10
N GLY A 265 -9.49 16.54 6.40
CA GLY A 265 -10.48 16.58 5.34
C GLY A 265 -11.84 16.06 5.78
N ASN A 266 -12.33 15.03 5.10
CA ASN A 266 -13.64 14.41 5.38
C ASN A 266 -13.71 13.72 6.77
N GLY A 267 -12.60 13.62 7.50
CA GLY A 267 -12.54 13.02 8.85
C GLY A 267 -12.66 11.50 8.89
N LEU A 268 -12.67 10.80 7.75
CA LEU A 268 -12.89 9.36 7.69
C LEU A 268 -11.76 8.58 8.36
N LEU A 269 -10.51 8.97 8.11
CA LEU A 269 -9.35 8.31 8.73
C LEU A 269 -9.43 8.40 10.27
N VAL A 270 -9.76 9.58 10.80
CA VAL A 270 -9.96 9.81 12.23
C VAL A 270 -11.09 8.93 12.76
N HIS A 271 -12.23 8.90 12.08
CA HIS A 271 -13.37 8.05 12.43
C HIS A 271 -12.95 6.58 12.55
N VAL A 272 -12.32 6.02 11.52
CA VAL A 272 -11.91 4.60 11.49
C VAL A 272 -10.92 4.30 12.62
N LEU A 273 -9.90 5.13 12.81
CA LEU A 273 -8.90 4.92 13.86
C LEU A 273 -9.51 4.96 15.27
N MET A 274 -10.46 5.87 15.51
CA MET A 274 -11.21 5.90 16.78
C MET A 274 -12.07 4.66 16.98
N GLN A 275 -12.74 4.17 15.93
CA GLN A 275 -13.51 2.91 16.01
C GLN A 275 -12.62 1.67 16.18
N GLU A 276 -11.36 1.74 15.77
CA GLU A 276 -10.34 0.73 16.08
C GLU A 276 -9.75 0.90 17.50
N GLY A 277 -10.22 1.86 18.30
CA GLY A 277 -9.87 2.02 19.71
C GLY A 277 -8.64 2.90 19.96
N PHE A 278 -8.22 3.72 19.00
CA PHE A 278 -7.19 4.73 19.21
C PHE A 278 -7.82 6.06 19.65
N THR A 279 -7.11 6.82 20.48
CA THR A 279 -7.54 8.18 20.84
C THR A 279 -6.82 9.19 19.95
N GLY A 280 -7.54 10.17 19.43
CA GLY A 280 -6.92 11.21 18.62
C GLY A 280 -7.85 12.36 18.28
N VAL A 281 -7.35 13.27 17.46
CA VAL A 281 -8.09 14.43 16.96
C VAL A 281 -7.78 14.64 15.48
N GLY A 282 -8.79 15.02 14.71
CA GLY A 282 -8.62 15.52 13.35
C GLY A 282 -8.76 17.02 13.33
N ILE A 283 -7.84 17.71 12.66
CA ILE A 283 -7.89 19.15 12.45
C ILE A 283 -7.97 19.40 10.95
N ASP A 284 -8.96 20.18 10.53
CA ASP A 284 -9.03 20.70 9.16
C ASP A 284 -9.39 22.18 9.23
N ALA A 285 -8.95 22.95 8.23
CA ALA A 285 -9.30 24.36 8.15
C ALA A 285 -10.81 24.58 8.04
N ARG A 286 -11.58 23.55 7.63
CA ARG A 286 -13.04 23.61 7.46
C ARG A 286 -13.71 22.30 7.82
N ALA A 287 -14.83 22.36 8.54
CA ALA A 287 -15.69 21.21 8.71
C ALA A 287 -16.22 20.72 7.35
N ARG A 288 -16.25 19.40 7.17
CA ARG A 288 -16.78 18.74 5.98
C ARG A 288 -18.15 18.14 6.23
N LYS A 289 -18.91 17.91 5.15
CA LYS A 289 -20.29 17.40 5.23
C LYS A 289 -20.33 16.05 5.94
N SER A 290 -19.32 15.21 5.70
CA SER A 290 -19.20 13.88 6.29
C SER A 290 -19.10 13.88 7.81
N TRP A 291 -18.65 14.98 8.43
CA TRP A 291 -18.44 15.02 9.88
C TRP A 291 -19.76 14.77 10.63
N LEU A 292 -20.88 15.30 10.13
CA LEU A 292 -22.20 15.14 10.73
C LEU A 292 -22.71 13.69 10.71
N ASN A 293 -22.14 12.83 9.86
CA ASN A 293 -22.53 11.44 9.74
C ASN A 293 -21.79 10.52 10.71
N TYR A 294 -20.75 11.00 11.39
CA TYR A 294 -19.99 10.20 12.36
C TYR A 294 -20.64 10.23 13.75
N PRO A 295 -20.34 9.25 14.63
CA PRO A 295 -20.80 9.29 16.02
C PRO A 295 -20.39 10.58 16.75
N GLU A 296 -21.19 11.04 17.71
CA GLU A 296 -20.94 12.29 18.45
C GLU A 296 -19.55 12.35 19.10
N GLU A 297 -19.03 11.22 19.56
CA GLU A 297 -17.68 11.12 20.10
C GLU A 297 -16.63 11.52 19.06
N VAL A 298 -16.76 11.01 17.83
CA VAL A 298 -15.86 11.35 16.72
C VAL A 298 -16.03 12.82 16.33
N GLN A 299 -17.27 13.32 16.27
CA GLN A 299 -17.53 14.74 15.96
C GLN A 299 -16.84 15.68 16.97
N LYS A 300 -16.84 15.35 18.26
CA LYS A 300 -16.14 16.12 19.30
C LYS A 300 -14.62 16.13 19.10
N ASN A 301 -14.08 15.14 18.41
CA ASN A 301 -12.66 14.99 18.08
C ASN A 301 -12.31 15.47 16.66
N LEU A 302 -13.25 16.08 15.93
CA LEU A 302 -12.98 16.78 14.67
C LEU A 302 -13.07 18.29 14.92
N LYS A 303 -12.01 19.01 14.58
CA LYS A 303 -11.85 20.43 14.89
C LYS A 303 -11.67 21.24 13.62
N GLU A 304 -12.59 22.18 13.41
CA GLU A 304 -12.44 23.22 12.39
C GLU A 304 -11.45 24.27 12.90
N GLN A 305 -10.17 24.09 12.58
CA GLN A 305 -9.10 24.98 12.97
C GLN A 305 -8.08 25.13 11.84
N VAL A 306 -7.57 26.34 11.67
CA VAL A 306 -6.37 26.56 10.86
C VAL A 306 -5.12 26.27 11.68
N VAL A 307 -4.05 25.81 11.04
CA VAL A 307 -2.85 25.35 11.73
C VAL A 307 -1.71 26.36 11.60
N ILE A 308 -1.22 26.85 12.74
CA ILE A 308 -0.04 27.71 12.83
C ILE A 308 1.01 26.97 13.65
N PRO A 309 2.10 26.46 13.05
CA PRO A 309 3.14 25.79 13.80
C PRO A 309 3.69 26.64 14.96
N ALA A 310 3.73 26.11 16.18
CA ALA A 310 4.27 26.81 17.35
C ALA A 310 5.69 27.35 17.12
N ALA A 311 6.50 26.68 16.29
CA ALA A 311 7.83 27.13 15.90
C ALA A 311 7.87 28.51 15.22
N LEU A 312 6.73 29.04 14.75
CA LEU A 312 6.62 30.43 14.25
C LEU A 312 6.43 31.45 15.38
N LEU A 313 5.95 31.02 16.53
CA LEU A 313 5.61 31.85 17.68
C LEU A 313 6.71 31.82 18.76
N GLU A 314 7.53 30.78 18.74
CA GLU A 314 8.61 30.52 19.69
C GLU A 314 9.89 31.33 19.38
N ASP A 315 10.57 31.78 20.43
CA ASP A 315 11.92 32.32 20.36
C ASP A 315 13.00 31.21 20.31
N GLU A 316 14.28 31.60 20.34
CA GLU A 316 15.42 30.64 20.32
C GLU A 316 15.42 29.65 21.49
N ASP A 317 14.79 30.01 22.62
CA ASP A 317 14.64 29.16 23.80
C ASP A 317 13.37 28.27 23.75
N GLY A 318 12.57 28.37 22.69
CA GLY A 318 11.29 27.67 22.56
C GLY A 318 10.17 28.30 23.39
N LYS A 319 10.28 29.58 23.77
CA LYS A 319 9.26 30.30 24.54
C LYS A 319 8.45 31.22 23.63
N ILE A 320 7.15 31.30 23.88
CA ILE A 320 6.28 32.23 23.17
C ILE A 320 6.18 33.52 23.98
N ASN A 321 6.62 34.63 23.38
CA ASN A 321 6.35 35.96 23.92
C ASN A 321 5.01 36.46 23.37
N GLY A 322 4.02 36.57 24.26
CA GLY A 322 2.66 36.99 23.95
C GLY A 322 2.54 38.27 23.13
N ASN A 323 3.45 39.23 23.36
CA ASN A 323 3.44 40.54 22.70
C ASN A 323 4.12 40.55 21.31
N THR A 324 4.71 39.43 20.86
CA THR A 324 5.32 39.35 19.53
C THR A 324 4.26 39.57 18.47
N GLN A 325 4.50 40.54 17.57
CA GLN A 325 3.58 40.90 16.51
C GLN A 325 3.93 40.20 15.21
N PHE A 326 2.92 39.63 14.57
CA PHE A 326 3.04 38.97 13.28
C PHE A 326 2.18 39.67 12.25
N ARG A 327 2.72 39.87 11.06
CA ARG A 327 2.00 40.54 9.97
C ARG A 327 0.97 39.60 9.33
N THR A 328 -0.27 40.08 9.19
CA THR A 328 -1.41 39.34 8.61
C THR A 328 -1.96 39.99 7.34
N GLY A 329 -1.35 41.07 6.85
CA GLY A 329 -1.74 41.82 5.68
C GLY A 329 -0.78 42.99 5.43
N SER A 330 -1.13 43.94 4.57
CA SER A 330 -0.23 45.08 4.25
C SER A 330 0.12 45.90 5.49
N ASP A 331 -0.87 46.20 6.34
CA ASP A 331 -0.74 47.04 7.54
C ASP A 331 -1.50 46.45 8.75
N THR A 332 -1.78 45.15 8.74
CA THR A 332 -2.46 44.46 9.86
C THR A 332 -1.51 43.51 10.57
N PHE A 333 -1.59 43.51 11.90
CA PHE A 333 -0.78 42.69 12.78
C PHE A 333 -1.65 42.00 13.82
N ILE A 334 -1.22 40.82 14.24
CA ILE A 334 -1.81 40.03 15.32
C ILE A 334 -0.72 39.67 16.31
N THR A 335 -1.02 39.65 17.62
CA THR A 335 -0.04 39.24 18.63
C THR A 335 -0.03 37.73 18.82
N ALA A 336 1.03 37.18 19.43
CA ALA A 336 1.05 35.77 19.80
C ALA A 336 -0.08 35.41 20.78
N ASP A 337 -0.39 36.31 21.74
CA ASP A 337 -1.49 36.11 22.68
C ASP A 337 -2.85 36.07 21.98
N ASP A 338 -3.07 36.95 20.99
CA ASP A 338 -4.30 36.91 20.18
C ASP A 338 -4.43 35.58 19.42
N ILE A 339 -3.32 35.06 18.87
CA ILE A 339 -3.27 33.75 18.18
C ILE A 339 -3.60 32.63 19.16
N LEU A 340 -3.01 32.64 20.36
CA LEU A 340 -3.20 31.61 21.39
C LEU A 340 -4.61 31.64 22.00
N ALA A 341 -5.27 32.80 22.00
CA ALA A 341 -6.62 32.97 22.50
C ALA A 341 -7.73 32.62 21.48
N ASP A 342 -7.40 32.47 20.18
CA ASP A 342 -8.36 32.12 19.14
C ASP A 342 -8.53 30.60 19.02
N ASP A 343 -9.65 30.07 19.54
CA ASP A 343 -10.00 28.65 19.48
C ASP A 343 -10.09 28.08 18.06
N SER A 344 -10.19 28.93 17.02
CA SER A 344 -10.16 28.50 15.62
C SER A 344 -8.74 28.30 15.07
N ILE A 345 -7.72 28.47 15.91
CA ILE A 345 -6.32 28.28 15.57
C ILE A 345 -5.74 27.12 16.40
N GLY A 346 -5.18 26.13 15.71
CA GLY A 346 -4.38 25.07 16.32
C GLY A 346 -2.89 25.41 16.23
N VAL A 347 -2.22 25.59 17.38
CA VAL A 347 -0.78 25.91 17.41
C VAL A 347 0.16 24.70 17.40
N CYS A 348 -0.38 23.48 17.28
CA CYS A 348 0.39 22.22 17.26
C CYS A 348 1.28 21.97 18.49
N HIS A 349 0.93 22.52 19.65
CA HIS A 349 1.59 22.23 20.91
C HIS A 349 0.88 21.05 21.61
N TYR A 350 1.51 19.87 21.56
CA TYR A 350 0.97 18.63 22.11
C TYR A 350 1.96 18.00 23.10
N PRO A 351 1.49 17.12 24.02
CA PRO A 351 2.37 16.40 24.92
C PRO A 351 3.44 15.59 24.16
N LYS A 352 4.72 15.92 24.37
CA LYS A 352 5.85 15.21 23.78
C LYS A 352 5.93 13.78 24.34
N GLY A 353 6.29 12.82 23.49
CA GLY A 353 6.37 11.40 23.86
C GLY A 353 5.04 10.65 23.81
N GLU A 354 3.91 11.36 23.79
CA GLU A 354 2.56 10.78 23.79
C GLU A 354 1.75 11.17 22.54
N THR A 355 2.40 11.73 21.51
CA THR A 355 1.72 12.25 20.31
C THR A 355 2.33 11.68 19.04
N PHE A 356 1.48 11.28 18.08
CA PHE A 356 1.86 10.92 16.72
C PHE A 356 1.11 11.80 15.71
N ILE A 357 1.83 12.42 14.77
CA ILE A 357 1.24 13.31 13.76
C ILE A 357 1.00 12.55 12.45
N ILE A 358 -0.20 12.71 11.90
CA ILE A 358 -0.56 12.25 10.56
C ILE A 358 -0.72 13.48 9.67
N GLY A 359 -0.09 13.43 8.49
CA GLY A 359 -0.36 14.34 7.38
C GLY A 359 -0.84 13.54 6.18
N ASN A 360 -2.11 13.11 6.20
CA ASN A 360 -2.71 12.39 5.07
C ASN A 360 -3.09 13.38 3.97
N HIS A 361 -2.20 13.58 2.98
CA HIS A 361 -2.41 14.56 1.92
C HIS A 361 -2.72 15.97 2.48
N SER A 362 -1.95 16.39 3.49
CA SER A 362 -2.17 17.60 4.30
C SER A 362 -1.90 18.94 3.60
N ASP A 363 -2.07 19.02 2.28
CA ASP A 363 -1.90 20.19 1.42
C ASP A 363 -0.68 21.07 1.77
N GLU A 364 -0.88 22.34 2.12
CA GLU A 364 0.18 23.31 2.46
C GLU A 364 1.02 22.89 3.68
N LEU A 365 0.50 22.04 4.57
CA LEU A 365 1.21 21.57 5.78
C LEU A 365 2.27 20.51 5.48
N THR A 366 2.31 19.96 4.27
CA THR A 366 3.20 18.83 3.89
C THR A 366 4.65 19.01 4.37
N CYS A 367 5.25 20.19 4.15
CA CYS A 367 6.63 20.47 4.54
C CYS A 367 6.79 20.84 6.03
N TRP A 368 5.70 21.22 6.69
CA TRP A 368 5.67 21.55 8.12
C TRP A 368 5.61 20.31 9.00
N ILE A 369 4.95 19.23 8.57
CA ILE A 369 4.76 18.01 9.39
C ILE A 369 6.08 17.53 10.03
N PRO A 370 7.21 17.38 9.31
CA PRO A 370 8.45 16.90 9.93
C PRO A 370 9.07 17.88 10.95
N LEU A 371 8.72 19.17 10.84
CA LEU A 371 9.25 20.25 11.68
C LEU A 371 8.51 20.40 13.00
N LEU A 372 7.35 19.77 13.17
CA LEU A 372 6.57 19.86 14.42
C LEU A 372 7.23 19.14 15.61
N GLY A 373 8.24 18.31 15.37
CA GLY A 373 9.03 17.69 16.45
C GLY A 373 8.39 16.46 17.10
N TYR A 374 7.32 15.91 16.52
CA TYR A 374 6.67 14.68 16.98
C TYR A 374 6.91 13.53 15.98
N PRO A 375 6.88 12.26 16.43
CA PRO A 375 6.80 11.13 15.52
C PRO A 375 5.67 11.33 14.50
N PHE A 376 5.94 11.05 13.23
CA PHE A 376 5.00 11.38 12.17
C PHE A 376 4.97 10.39 11.01
N MET A 377 3.86 10.44 10.29
CA MET A 377 3.74 9.98 8.91
C MET A 377 3.12 11.08 8.07
N VAL A 378 3.75 11.44 6.96
CA VAL A 378 3.20 12.38 5.96
C VAL A 378 3.13 11.74 4.60
N ILE A 379 2.02 11.93 3.90
CA ILE A 379 1.82 11.54 2.50
C ILE A 379 1.81 12.84 1.69
N PRO A 380 2.95 13.25 1.09
CA PRO A 380 3.04 14.52 0.38
C PRO A 380 2.02 14.57 -0.75
N CYS A 381 1.29 15.68 -0.85
CA CYS A 381 0.31 15.87 -1.92
C CYS A 381 0.58 17.14 -2.73
N CYS A 382 0.61 18.30 -2.09
CA CYS A 382 0.69 19.58 -2.75
C CYS A 382 2.05 20.24 -2.49
N SER A 383 2.63 20.79 -3.56
CA SER A 383 3.99 21.34 -3.51
C SER A 383 3.93 22.82 -3.08
N HIS A 384 4.07 23.05 -1.78
CA HIS A 384 4.12 24.37 -1.17
C HIS A 384 5.42 24.54 -0.36
N ALA A 385 5.96 25.77 -0.34
CA ALA A 385 7.04 26.15 0.56
C ALA A 385 6.51 26.40 1.97
N LEU A 386 7.41 26.60 2.94
CA LEU A 386 7.04 26.93 4.34
C LEU A 386 6.25 28.25 4.45
N THR A 387 6.35 29.13 3.45
CA THR A 387 5.51 30.34 3.31
C THR A 387 4.05 30.05 2.89
N GLY A 388 3.71 28.80 2.58
CA GLY A 388 2.42 28.40 2.02
C GLY A 388 2.24 28.78 0.54
N ALA A 389 3.26 29.35 -0.11
CA ALA A 389 3.24 29.61 -1.56
C ALA A 389 3.45 28.31 -2.34
N ARG A 390 2.77 28.17 -3.49
CA ARG A 390 3.09 27.08 -4.42
C ARG A 390 4.55 27.19 -4.84
N HIS A 391 5.26 26.08 -4.74
CA HIS A 391 6.68 26.04 -5.03
C HIS A 391 7.02 24.76 -5.79
N ARG A 392 7.99 24.82 -6.71
CA ARG A 392 8.45 23.65 -7.47
C ARG A 392 9.88 23.32 -7.06
N PHE A 393 10.02 22.27 -6.26
CA PHE A 393 11.31 21.86 -5.75
C PHE A 393 12.20 21.30 -6.88
N PRO A 394 13.48 21.71 -6.95
CA PRO A 394 14.43 21.19 -7.92
C PRO A 394 14.80 19.74 -7.59
N PRO A 395 15.24 18.96 -8.59
CA PRO A 395 15.79 17.63 -8.33
C PRO A 395 17.06 17.72 -7.48
N THR A 396 17.26 16.73 -6.60
CA THR A 396 18.47 16.59 -5.77
C THR A 396 19.73 16.53 -6.65
N LYS A 397 20.80 17.23 -6.26
CA LYS A 397 22.06 17.39 -7.03
C LYS A 397 22.72 16.08 -7.47
N ASN A 398 22.45 14.96 -6.79
CA ASN A 398 23.03 13.65 -7.09
C ASN A 398 22.14 12.73 -7.96
N SER A 399 21.02 13.24 -8.51
CA SER A 399 20.14 12.42 -9.34
C SER A 399 20.66 12.32 -10.76
N THR A 400 21.04 11.11 -11.19
CA THR A 400 21.45 10.81 -12.57
C THR A 400 20.27 10.63 -13.53
N GLU A 401 19.05 10.47 -13.01
CA GLU A 401 17.83 10.30 -13.81
C GLU A 401 16.84 11.47 -13.61
N PRO A 402 16.04 11.80 -14.66
CA PRO A 402 15.00 12.82 -14.55
C PRO A 402 13.90 12.41 -13.59
N LYS A 403 13.65 13.23 -12.56
CA LYS A 403 12.60 13.02 -11.55
C LYS A 403 11.33 13.80 -11.88
N SER A 404 10.18 13.22 -11.54
CA SER A 404 8.90 13.93 -11.64
C SER A 404 8.81 15.02 -10.56
N THR A 405 7.96 16.04 -10.77
CA THR A 405 7.72 17.08 -9.77
C THR A 405 7.27 16.49 -8.43
N TYR A 406 6.48 15.42 -8.45
CA TYR A 406 6.06 14.72 -7.23
C TYR A 406 7.24 14.04 -6.53
N ALA A 407 8.12 13.36 -7.27
CA ALA A 407 9.31 12.74 -6.70
C ALA A 407 10.24 13.80 -6.06
N CYS A 408 10.41 14.97 -6.69
CA CYS A 408 11.16 16.08 -6.10
C CYS A 408 10.54 16.58 -4.79
N LEU A 409 9.21 16.69 -4.70
CA LEU A 409 8.53 17.04 -3.46
C LEU A 409 8.78 16.00 -2.36
N VAL A 410 8.64 14.71 -2.68
CA VAL A 410 8.89 13.62 -1.71
C VAL A 410 10.33 13.66 -1.20
N ASP A 411 11.31 13.80 -2.09
CA ASP A 411 12.73 13.89 -1.69
C ASP A 411 13.01 15.13 -0.85
N HIS A 412 12.33 16.24 -1.15
CA HIS A 412 12.47 17.47 -0.40
C HIS A 412 11.91 17.35 1.03
N VAL A 413 10.70 16.79 1.20
CA VAL A 413 10.12 16.55 2.53
C VAL A 413 11.00 15.60 3.35
N GLU A 414 11.55 14.56 2.72
CA GLU A 414 12.52 13.66 3.37
C GLU A 414 13.79 14.41 3.78
N SER A 415 14.29 15.31 2.94
CA SER A 415 15.46 16.13 3.23
C SER A 415 15.22 17.04 4.43
N ILE A 416 14.09 17.75 4.50
CA ILE A 416 13.72 18.60 5.64
C ILE A 416 13.66 17.77 6.92
N ALA A 417 13.04 16.59 6.86
CA ALA A 417 12.96 15.69 8.02
C ALA A 417 14.37 15.27 8.51
N LYS A 418 15.29 14.94 7.60
CA LYS A 418 16.69 14.62 7.95
C LYS A 418 17.44 15.79 8.54
N MET A 419 17.21 17.02 8.04
CA MET A 419 17.89 18.23 8.56
C MET A 419 17.59 18.44 10.05
N VAL A 420 16.36 18.18 10.50
CA VAL A 420 16.00 18.24 11.92
C VAL A 420 16.24 16.91 12.67
N GLY A 421 17.03 16.01 12.09
CA GLY A 421 17.53 14.80 12.75
C GLY A 421 16.58 13.61 12.80
N TRP A 422 15.55 13.54 11.95
CA TRP A 422 14.75 12.30 11.85
C TRP A 422 15.52 11.19 11.14
N LYS A 423 15.46 9.98 11.69
CA LYS A 423 15.76 8.77 10.93
C LYS A 423 14.57 8.48 10.02
N THR A 424 14.64 8.98 8.79
CA THR A 424 13.51 8.89 7.86
C THR A 424 13.36 7.51 7.26
N GLU A 425 12.13 7.03 7.22
CA GLU A 425 11.73 5.84 6.48
C GLU A 425 10.74 6.23 5.37
N LYS A 426 10.68 5.43 4.31
CA LYS A 426 9.82 5.69 3.15
C LYS A 426 9.07 4.42 2.78
N GLU A 427 7.75 4.52 2.69
CA GLU A 427 6.88 3.44 2.25
C GLU A 427 6.11 3.89 1.01
N MET A 428 6.00 3.01 0.01
CA MET A 428 5.11 3.24 -1.12
C MET A 428 3.78 2.56 -0.80
N LEU A 429 2.80 3.31 -0.33
CA LEU A 429 1.54 2.77 0.16
C LEU A 429 0.75 2.07 -0.95
N ARG A 430 0.01 1.03 -0.56
CA ARG A 430 -0.88 0.25 -1.44
C ARG A 430 -2.27 0.87 -1.52
N ILE A 431 -2.33 2.14 -1.89
CA ILE A 431 -3.57 2.93 -2.01
C ILE A 431 -3.90 3.25 -3.48
N PRO A 432 -5.17 3.51 -3.84
CA PRO A 432 -5.57 3.89 -5.20
C PRO A 432 -5.25 5.37 -5.55
N SER A 433 -4.04 5.83 -5.22
CA SER A 433 -3.54 7.18 -5.46
C SER A 433 -2.20 7.16 -6.19
N THR A 434 -1.98 8.12 -7.07
CA THR A 434 -0.66 8.37 -7.70
C THR A 434 0.31 9.08 -6.75
N ARG A 435 -0.21 9.62 -5.65
CA ARG A 435 0.56 10.26 -4.57
C ARG A 435 0.60 9.35 -3.35
N ASN A 436 1.32 8.24 -3.48
CA ASN A 436 1.30 7.16 -2.49
C ASN A 436 2.62 6.98 -1.74
N ALA A 437 3.58 7.90 -1.86
CA ALA A 437 4.78 7.85 -1.03
C ALA A 437 4.47 8.41 0.37
N ALA A 438 4.69 7.60 1.40
CA ALA A 438 4.64 8.03 2.79
C ALA A 438 6.07 8.20 3.32
N ILE A 439 6.33 9.31 4.00
CA ILE A 439 7.58 9.59 4.70
C ILE A 439 7.28 9.51 6.19
N LEU A 440 8.12 8.79 6.92
CA LEU A 440 7.96 8.58 8.35
C LEU A 440 9.18 9.08 9.10
N GLY A 441 8.95 9.72 10.23
CA GLY A 441 9.97 9.99 11.25
C GLY A 441 9.51 9.39 12.56
N ARG A 442 10.04 8.22 12.93
CA ARG A 442 9.66 7.53 14.18
C ARG A 442 10.65 7.76 15.32
N THR A 443 11.92 7.91 14.96
CA THR A 443 13.03 8.07 15.91
C THR A 443 13.99 9.14 15.41
N LYS A 444 14.67 9.80 16.35
CA LYS A 444 15.74 10.73 16.02
C LYS A 444 17.04 9.95 15.77
N ALA A 445 17.84 10.43 14.82
CA ALA A 445 19.18 9.94 14.60
C ALA A 445 20.09 10.40 15.75
N VAL A 446 20.97 9.53 16.21
CA VAL A 446 21.93 9.82 17.30
C VAL A 446 23.19 10.51 16.75
N GLU A 447 23.59 10.17 15.52
CA GLU A 447 24.77 10.67 14.84
C GLU A 447 24.47 10.99 13.38
N SER A 448 25.16 11.98 12.83
CA SER A 448 25.10 12.37 11.42
C SER A 448 26.44 13.00 11.01
N ASN A 449 26.81 12.85 9.73
CA ASN A 449 28.00 13.48 9.17
C ASN A 449 27.89 15.01 9.11
N GLU A 450 26.67 15.52 8.99
CA GLU A 450 26.35 16.94 9.08
C GLU A 450 25.58 17.22 10.37
N PRO A 451 25.82 18.35 11.05
CA PRO A 451 25.08 18.71 12.25
C PRO A 451 23.58 18.85 11.93
N PHE A 452 22.74 18.42 12.87
CA PHE A 452 21.30 18.67 12.77
C PHE A 452 21.04 20.16 12.96
N LEU A 453 20.06 20.66 12.21
CA LEU A 453 19.60 22.03 12.28
C LEU A 453 18.44 22.14 13.26
N THR A 454 18.37 23.26 13.97
CA THR A 454 17.18 23.71 14.66
C THR A 454 16.06 24.01 13.65
N ILE A 455 14.81 24.08 14.13
CA ILE A 455 13.67 24.39 13.25
C ILE A 455 13.83 25.78 12.64
N ALA A 456 14.31 26.77 13.41
CA ALA A 456 14.56 28.13 12.95
C ALA A 456 15.60 28.17 11.81
N GLU A 457 16.72 27.47 11.95
CA GLU A 457 17.75 27.37 10.90
C GLU A 457 17.21 26.70 9.63
N VAL A 458 16.33 25.70 9.74
CA VAL A 458 15.68 25.10 8.57
C VAL A 458 14.72 26.09 7.92
N ILE A 459 13.91 26.82 8.69
CA ILE A 459 13.01 27.85 8.15
C ILE A 459 13.82 28.90 7.37
N GLU A 460 14.91 29.41 7.93
CA GLU A 460 15.79 30.38 7.27
C GLU A 460 16.37 29.80 5.97
N LYS A 461 16.90 28.57 6.02
CA LYS A 461 17.47 27.87 4.86
C LYS A 461 16.46 27.63 3.74
N GLU A 462 15.19 27.42 4.07
CA GLU A 462 14.09 27.26 3.12
C GLU A 462 13.52 28.60 2.59
N GLY A 463 14.17 29.73 2.93
CA GLY A 463 13.78 31.06 2.46
C GLY A 463 12.74 31.75 3.33
N GLY A 464 12.57 31.30 4.58
CA GLY A 464 11.64 31.85 5.55
C GLY A 464 10.23 31.27 5.48
N ALA A 465 9.40 31.70 6.43
CA ALA A 465 7.98 31.34 6.53
C ALA A 465 7.04 32.55 6.34
N ASP A 466 7.58 33.70 5.92
CA ASP A 466 6.82 34.93 5.74
C ASP A 466 5.63 34.71 4.79
N GLY A 467 4.45 35.11 5.27
CA GLY A 467 3.18 34.93 4.56
C GLY A 467 2.45 33.62 4.87
N TRP A 468 3.03 32.70 5.67
CA TRP A 468 2.27 31.54 6.18
C TRP A 468 1.04 32.00 6.94
N LEU A 469 1.23 32.88 7.92
CA LEU A 469 0.16 33.37 8.79
C LEU A 469 -0.98 34.03 8.01
N GLU A 470 -0.65 34.99 7.15
CA GLU A 470 -1.61 35.68 6.28
C GLU A 470 -2.44 34.69 5.43
N LYS A 471 -1.77 33.73 4.76
CA LYS A 471 -2.45 32.76 3.90
C LYS A 471 -3.34 31.82 4.69
N THR A 472 -2.83 31.33 5.81
CA THR A 472 -3.53 30.40 6.70
C THR A 472 -4.78 31.04 7.27
N LEU A 473 -4.70 32.29 7.76
CA LEU A 473 -5.87 33.04 8.21
C LEU A 473 -6.85 33.33 7.06
N ALA A 474 -6.35 33.61 5.85
CA ALA A 474 -7.21 33.81 4.68
C ALA A 474 -7.98 32.54 4.25
N LEU A 475 -7.59 31.33 4.69
CA LEU A 475 -8.38 30.11 4.49
C LEU A 475 -9.71 30.16 5.26
N ARG A 476 -9.84 30.97 6.30
CA ARG A 476 -11.11 31.15 7.03
C ARG A 476 -12.14 31.95 6.22
N ALA A 477 -11.67 32.94 5.45
CA ALA A 477 -12.53 33.89 4.76
C ALA A 477 -13.10 33.39 3.41
N LYS A 478 -12.51 32.35 2.82
CA LYS A 478 -12.94 31.82 1.52
C LYS A 478 -14.09 30.81 1.67
N ASN A 479 -15.06 30.81 0.77
CA ASN A 479 -16.09 29.76 0.73
C ASN A 479 -15.46 28.36 0.54
N PRO A 480 -16.04 27.28 1.11
CA PRO A 480 -15.69 25.88 0.84
C PRO A 480 -15.39 25.65 -0.64
N ARG A 481 -14.22 25.09 -0.96
CA ARG A 481 -14.03 24.52 -2.30
C ARG A 481 -14.97 23.32 -2.40
N ASP A 482 -15.76 23.24 -3.47
CA ASP A 482 -16.52 22.03 -3.77
C ASP A 482 -15.53 20.87 -3.95
N HIS A 483 -15.61 19.90 -3.03
CA HIS A 483 -14.79 18.68 -3.02
C HIS A 483 -15.72 17.47 -2.99
#